data_AF-A0A4Y9IWV8-F1
#
_entry.id   AF-A0A4Y9IWV8-F1
#
_cell.length_a   1.000
_cell.length_b   1.000
_cell.length_c   1.000
_cell.angle_alpha   90.00
_cell.angle_beta   90.00
_cell.angle_gamma   90.00
#
_symmetry.space_group_name_H-M   'P 1'
#
loop_
_entity.id
_entity.type
_entity.pdbx_description
1 polymer ?
#
loop_
_entity_poly.entity_id
_entity_poly.type
_entity_poly.pdbx_seq_one_letter_code
_entity_poly.pdbx_strand_id
1 'polypeptide(L)'
;MIASDESFPYNRNMAHALYRSTFLESWGSGIHRIIEACREQGVEDPTWRWDGGSVYVTFKRPAKHGSNIAQVQSKQDDEPLNHRSTTAQPPLNHQ
;
A
#
# COMPACT_ATOMS: atom_id res chain seq x y z
N MET A 1 -13.74 19.80 19.19
CA MET A 1 -12.29 19.80 18.89
C MET A 1 -11.81 18.37 19.08
N ILE A 2 -11.80 17.59 18.01
CA ILE A 2 -11.23 16.23 18.06
C ILE A 2 -9.74 16.44 17.78
N ALA A 3 -8.90 16.11 18.76
CA ALA A 3 -7.47 16.09 18.55
C ALA A 3 -7.19 15.13 17.39
N SER A 4 -6.62 15.65 16.31
CA SER A 4 -6.02 14.81 15.28
C SER A 4 -5.00 13.92 15.98
N ASP A 5 -5.20 12.61 15.96
CA ASP A 5 -4.16 11.62 16.30
C ASP A 5 -3.04 11.75 15.27
N GLU A 6 -2.23 12.80 15.44
CA GLU A 6 -1.17 13.16 14.52
C GLU A 6 -0.05 12.14 14.72
N SER A 7 0.36 11.48 13.63
CA SER A 7 1.47 10.54 13.71
C SER A 7 2.75 11.31 14.07
N PHE A 8 3.55 10.78 14.99
CA PHE A 8 4.80 11.42 15.41
C PHE A 8 6.01 10.74 14.76
N PRO A 9 6.87 11.49 14.04
CA PRO A 9 8.10 10.92 13.48
C PRO A 9 9.09 10.56 14.58
N TYR A 10 9.76 9.41 14.45
CA TYR A 10 10.93 9.09 15.28
C TYR A 10 12.06 10.11 15.11
N ASN A 11 12.27 10.59 13.88
CA ASN A 11 13.25 11.62 13.58
C ASN A 11 12.58 12.82 12.91
N ARG A 12 12.33 13.86 13.71
CA ARG A 12 11.65 15.08 13.26
C ARG A 12 12.43 15.83 12.19
N ASN A 13 13.76 15.81 12.23
CA ASN A 13 14.58 16.48 11.22
C ASN A 13 14.44 15.81 9.85
N MET A 14 14.43 14.47 9.83
CA MET A 14 14.18 13.71 8.60
C MET A 14 12.77 13.98 8.06
N ALA A 15 11.75 13.96 8.93
CA ALA A 15 10.37 14.31 8.55
C ALA A 15 10.27 15.70 7.92
N HIS A 16 10.91 16.70 8.54
CA HIS A 16 10.94 18.07 8.05
C HIS A 16 11.69 18.19 6.71
N ALA A 17 12.83 17.50 6.57
CA ALA A 17 13.58 17.49 5.32
C ALA A 17 12.72 16.93 4.17
N LEU A 18 12.10 15.76 4.39
CA LEU A 18 11.22 15.11 3.41
C LEU A 18 10.01 15.97 3.03
N TYR A 19 9.37 16.60 4.02
CA TYR A 19 8.27 17.54 3.79
C TYR A 19 8.71 18.75 2.95
N ARG A 20 9.83 19.39 3.30
CA ARG A 20 10.34 20.57 2.57
C ARG A 20 10.82 20.24 1.16
N SER A 21 11.31 19.03 0.94
CA SER A 21 11.66 18.52 -0.39
C SER A 21 10.46 18.07 -1.22
N THR A 22 9.23 18.29 -0.74
CA THR A 22 7.98 17.91 -1.40
C THR A 22 7.82 16.41 -1.68
N PHE A 23 8.65 15.56 -1.06
CA PHE A 23 8.50 14.09 -1.12
C PHE A 23 7.35 13.61 -0.22
N LEU A 24 6.98 14.39 0.80
CA LEU A 24 5.84 14.13 1.67
C LEU A 24 4.92 15.35 1.73
N GLU A 25 3.61 15.10 1.73
CA GLU A 25 2.58 16.13 1.89
C GLU A 25 2.37 16.55 3.34
N SER A 26 2.49 15.60 4.27
CA SER A 26 2.55 15.80 5.71
C SER A 26 3.01 14.49 6.36
N TRP A 27 3.48 14.54 7.61
CA TRP A 27 3.85 13.31 8.30
C TRP A 27 2.59 12.52 8.69
N GLY A 28 2.56 11.21 8.39
CA GLY A 28 1.46 10.33 8.76
C GLY A 28 0.23 10.32 7.85
N SER A 29 0.09 11.26 6.92
CA SER A 29 -1.08 11.28 6.00
C SER A 29 -1.22 10.02 5.15
N GLY A 30 -0.10 9.44 4.71
CA GLY A 30 -0.10 8.16 3.98
C GLY A 30 -0.69 7.01 4.80
N ILE A 31 -0.35 6.91 6.09
CA ILE A 31 -0.90 5.86 6.98
C ILE A 31 -2.41 6.04 7.14
N HIS A 32 -2.87 7.28 7.28
CA HIS A 32 -4.30 7.57 7.37
C HIS A 32 -5.06 7.13 6.12
N ARG A 33 -4.53 7.43 4.91
CA ARG A 33 -5.13 6.99 3.65
C ARG A 33 -5.17 5.48 3.49
N ILE A 34 -4.15 4.78 3.98
CA ILE A 34 -4.13 3.32 3.97
C ILE A 34 -5.27 2.77 4.83
N ILE A 35 -5.47 3.32 6.04
CA ILE A 35 -6.55 2.91 6.95
C ILE A 35 -7.92 3.21 6.32
N GLU A 36 -8.10 4.42 5.80
CA GLU A 36 -9.34 4.84 5.14
C GLU A 36 -9.68 3.93 3.96
N ALA A 37 -8.72 3.63 3.09
CA ALA A 37 -8.90 2.73 1.96
C ALA A 37 -9.27 1.29 2.38
N CYS A 38 -8.79 0.81 3.53
CA CYS A 38 -9.20 -0.48 4.08
C CYS A 38 -10.66 -0.44 4.53
N ARG A 39 -11.05 0.60 5.26
CA ARG A 39 -12.44 0.80 5.72
C ARG A 39 -13.42 0.96 4.56
N GLU A 40 -13.07 1.71 3.53
CA GLU A 40 -13.89 1.90 2.31
C GLU A 40 -14.13 0.58 1.58
N GLN A 41 -13.14 -0.33 1.59
CA GLN A 41 -13.25 -1.65 0.98
C GLN A 41 -13.94 -2.68 1.90
N GLY A 42 -14.35 -2.29 3.11
CA GLY A 42 -14.96 -3.18 4.09
C GLY A 42 -14.01 -4.27 4.59
N VAL A 43 -12.69 -4.03 4.52
CA VAL A 43 -11.66 -4.93 5.08
C VAL A 43 -11.13 -4.37 6.40
N GLU A 44 -10.59 -5.26 7.22
CA GLU A 44 -9.96 -4.89 8.49
C GLU A 44 -8.79 -3.93 8.28
N ASP A 45 -8.62 -2.98 9.21
CA ASP A 45 -7.46 -2.07 9.26
C ASP A 45 -6.14 -2.86 9.23
N PRO A 46 -5.06 -2.29 8.65
CA PRO A 46 -3.77 -2.95 8.61
C PRO A 46 -3.19 -3.12 10.02
N THR A 47 -2.51 -4.25 10.25
CA THR A 47 -1.75 -4.46 11.49
C THR A 47 -0.29 -4.09 11.29
N TRP A 48 0.29 -3.40 12.27
CA TRP A 48 1.66 -2.91 12.25
C TRP A 48 2.51 -3.69 13.24
N ARG A 49 3.69 -4.14 12.83
CA ARG A 49 4.69 -4.71 13.74
C ARG A 49 6.07 -4.15 13.43
N TRP A 50 6.86 -3.97 14.47
CA TRP A 50 8.25 -3.56 14.36
C TRP A 50 9.13 -4.66 14.98
N ASP A 51 10.05 -5.19 14.19
CA ASP A 51 10.99 -6.22 14.63
C ASP A 51 12.30 -6.10 13.85
N GLY A 52 13.44 -6.26 14.52
CA GLY A 52 14.77 -6.26 13.88
C GLY A 52 15.11 -5.01 13.04
N GLY A 53 14.58 -3.83 13.39
CA GLY A 53 14.77 -2.61 12.59
C GLY A 53 13.89 -2.51 11.34
N SER A 54 13.00 -3.48 11.13
CA SER A 54 12.06 -3.53 10.00
C SER A 54 10.64 -3.28 10.45
N VAL A 55 9.88 -2.52 9.66
CA VAL A 55 8.45 -2.31 9.87
C VAL A 55 7.68 -3.24 8.94
N TYR A 56 6.79 -4.04 9.53
CA TYR A 56 5.90 -4.94 8.83
C TYR A 56 4.49 -4.36 8.84
N VAL A 57 3.88 -4.30 7.66
CA VAL A 57 2.49 -3.90 7.48
C VAL A 57 1.74 -5.08 6.87
N THR A 58 0.73 -5.58 7.57
CA THR A 58 -0.06 -6.73 7.13
C THR A 58 -1.46 -6.32 6.77
N PHE A 59 -1.87 -6.61 5.54
CA PHE A 59 -3.20 -6.36 5.01
C PHE A 59 -4.01 -7.65 4.97
N LYS A 60 -5.24 -7.63 5.47
CA LYS A 60 -6.16 -8.75 5.35
C LYS A 60 -6.79 -8.74 3.96
N ARG A 61 -6.76 -9.89 3.28
CA ARG A 61 -7.51 -10.07 2.04
C ARG A 61 -9.00 -10.18 2.39
N PRO A 62 -9.91 -9.50 1.65
CA PRO A 62 -11.33 -9.73 1.81
C PRO A 62 -11.65 -11.22 1.64
N ALA A 63 -12.48 -11.78 2.52
CA ALA A 63 -12.95 -13.14 2.33
C ALA A 63 -13.67 -13.22 0.99
N LYS A 64 -13.28 -14.18 0.13
CA LYS A 64 -14.11 -14.52 -1.02
C LYS A 64 -15.45 -14.95 -0.42
N HIS A 65 -16.52 -14.20 -0.68
CA HIS A 65 -17.85 -14.70 -0.42
C HIS A 65 -17.90 -16.03 -1.17
N GLY A 66 -18.04 -17.13 -0.44
CA GLY A 66 -18.20 -18.43 -1.05
C GLY A 66 -19.44 -18.36 -1.92
N SER A 67 -19.26 -18.09 -3.20
CA SER A 67 -20.19 -18.62 -4.18
C SER A 67 -20.24 -20.11 -3.87
N ASN A 68 -21.44 -20.61 -3.62
CA ASN A 68 -21.68 -22.03 -3.48
C ASN A 68 -21.21 -22.67 -4.81
N ILE A 69 -19.95 -23.11 -4.86
CA ILE A 69 -19.38 -23.78 -6.04
C ILE A 69 -19.95 -25.19 -6.00
N ALA A 70 -21.11 -25.36 -6.64
CA ALA A 70 -21.39 -26.59 -7.33
C ALA A 70 -20.19 -26.86 -8.24
N GLN A 71 -19.50 -27.97 -7.98
CA GLN A 71 -18.31 -28.35 -8.71
C GLN A 71 -18.62 -28.47 -10.20
N VAL A 72 -17.92 -27.67 -11.02
CA VAL A 72 -17.76 -27.96 -12.44
C VAL A 72 -16.27 -28.01 -12.72
N GLN A 73 -15.78 -29.23 -12.93
CA GLN A 73 -14.43 -29.56 -13.39
C GLN A 73 -14.22 -29.16 -14.86
N SER A 74 -12.94 -29.05 -15.25
CA SER A 74 -12.36 -29.01 -16.61
C SER A 74 -12.03 -27.58 -17.10
N LYS A 75 -10.85 -27.22 -17.64
CA LYS A 75 -9.65 -27.91 -18.15
C LYS A 75 -8.50 -26.88 -18.23
N GLN A 76 -7.25 -27.38 -18.21
CA GLN A 76 -6.03 -26.65 -18.58
C GLN A 76 -6.11 -26.13 -20.02
N ASP A 77 -5.76 -24.87 -20.24
CA ASP A 77 -5.13 -24.39 -21.47
C ASP A 77 -3.95 -23.50 -21.07
N ASP A 78 -2.78 -23.89 -21.57
CA ASP A 78 -1.46 -23.30 -21.35
C ASP A 78 -1.34 -22.07 -22.27
N GLU A 79 -1.30 -20.85 -21.72
CA GLU A 79 -1.03 -19.62 -22.48
C GLU A 79 0.01 -18.76 -21.74
N PRO A 80 1.19 -18.50 -22.31
CA PRO A 80 2.25 -17.80 -21.62
C PRO A 80 1.92 -16.30 -21.51
N LEU A 81 1.68 -15.82 -20.29
CA LEU A 81 1.51 -14.40 -19.98
C LEU A 81 2.80 -13.63 -20.25
N ASN A 82 2.92 -13.13 -21.48
CA ASN A 82 3.85 -12.11 -21.92
C ASN A 82 3.52 -10.78 -21.20
N HIS A 83 4.17 -10.58 -20.04
CA HIS A 83 4.17 -9.33 -19.31
C HIS A 83 4.79 -8.21 -20.17
N ARG A 84 3.95 -7.33 -20.70
CA ARG A 84 4.40 -6.08 -21.30
C ARG A 84 4.67 -5.08 -20.18
N SER A 85 5.93 -5.00 -19.73
CA SER A 85 6.39 -3.93 -18.87
C SER A 85 6.41 -2.61 -19.66
N THR A 86 5.33 -1.85 -19.61
CA THR A 86 5.31 -0.46 -20.07
C THR A 86 5.71 0.43 -18.90
N THR A 87 7.00 0.69 -18.77
CA THR A 87 7.48 1.94 -18.16
C THR A 87 8.20 2.69 -19.26
N ALA A 88 7.51 3.66 -19.86
CA ALA A 88 8.15 4.63 -20.72
C ALA A 88 9.10 5.48 -19.84
N GLN A 89 10.40 5.26 -19.97
CA GLN A 89 11.43 6.14 -19.44
C GLN A 89 11.60 7.30 -20.44
N PRO A 90 11.54 8.58 -20.03
CA PRO A 90 11.99 9.68 -20.87
C PRO A 90 13.51 9.61 -21.05
N PRO A 91 14.07 9.89 -22.25
CA PRO A 91 15.50 9.78 -22.51
C PRO A 91 16.29 10.83 -21.72
N LEU A 92 17.38 10.37 -21.09
CA LEU A 92 18.37 11.19 -20.41
C LEU A 92 19.27 11.86 -21.46
N ASN A 93 18.98 13.12 -21.80
CA ASN A 93 19.90 13.93 -22.61
C ASN A 93 21.06 14.41 -21.74
N HIS A 94 22.25 13.88 -21.99
CA HIS A 94 23.50 14.49 -21.55
C HIS A 94 23.88 15.61 -22.55
N GLN A 95 24.06 16.82 -22.05
CA GLN A 95 24.95 17.83 -22.63
C GLN A 95 26.05 18.14 -21.63
#